data_AF-A0A438AKW0-F1
#
_entry.id   AF-A0A438AKW0-F1
#
_cell.length_a   1.000
_cell.length_b   1.000
_cell.length_c   1.000
_cell.angle_alpha   90.00
_cell.angle_beta   90.00
_cell.angle_gamma   90.00
#
_symmetry.space_group_name_H-M   'P 1'
#
loop_
_entity.id
_entity.type
_entity.pdbx_description
1 polymer ?
#
loop_
_entity_poly.entity_id
_entity_poly.type
_entity_poly.pdbx_seq_one_letter_code
_entity_poly.pdbx_strand_id
1 'polypeptide(L)'
;MPVGAGGISLLVGQVRYGGAATQDRFAATLMAAIEDGIVADAVIAGSGREATALWQLRKACTEWCFAQGRLVPHDISLPPMHLPAFCARAAGIVAAIDPGARSHIYGHLGDGNLHNLVQTAEGAAVSEAVNALVVEMGGSVTAEPGMGRGKARWLPLVADAPGIAAMARLKAAFDPRGILNPRRVLGAG
;
A
#
# COMPACT_ATOMS: atom_id res chain seq x y z
N MET A 1 11.48 11.42 -4.73
CA MET A 1 10.21 11.66 -5.47
C MET A 1 9.21 12.27 -4.52
N PRO A 2 8.62 13.45 -4.77
CA PRO A 2 7.79 14.09 -3.78
C PRO A 2 6.42 13.39 -3.74
N VAL A 3 6.11 12.79 -2.60
CA VAL A 3 4.77 12.28 -2.31
C VAL A 3 3.95 13.49 -1.82
N GLY A 4 3.28 14.18 -2.75
CA GLY A 4 2.34 15.27 -2.46
C GLY A 4 2.98 16.63 -2.20
N ALA A 5 2.51 17.67 -2.91
CA ALA A 5 2.90 19.05 -2.64
C ALA A 5 2.47 19.44 -1.21
N GLY A 6 3.42 19.85 -0.37
CA GLY A 6 3.19 20.38 0.98
C GLY A 6 3.25 19.37 2.14
N GLY A 7 3.63 18.10 1.89
CA GLY A 7 3.76 17.06 2.91
C GLY A 7 5.19 16.72 3.30
N ILE A 8 5.38 16.10 4.48
CA ILE A 8 6.65 15.48 4.88
C ILE A 8 6.60 14.01 4.43
N SER A 9 7.58 13.59 3.62
CA SER A 9 7.77 12.19 3.25
C SER A 9 8.88 11.58 4.11
N LEU A 10 8.61 10.46 4.77
CA LEU A 10 9.59 9.72 5.56
C LEU A 10 9.86 8.35 4.93
N LEU A 11 11.13 8.09 4.60
CA LEU A 11 11.60 6.77 4.20
C LEU A 11 12.39 6.16 5.36
N VAL A 12 11.97 4.97 5.82
CA VAL A 12 12.71 4.19 6.82
C VAL A 12 13.23 2.93 6.15
N GLY A 13 14.55 2.81 6.06
CA GLY A 13 15.25 1.65 5.51
C GLY A 13 15.99 0.88 6.59
N GLN A 14 16.12 -0.44 6.42
CA GLN A 14 16.95 -1.30 7.27
C GLN A 14 17.78 -2.24 6.41
N VAL A 15 19.08 -2.31 6.69
CA VAL A 15 19.98 -3.36 6.18
C VAL A 15 20.13 -4.41 7.28
N ARG A 16 19.50 -5.58 7.12
CA ARG A 16 19.59 -6.69 8.10
C ARG A 16 20.77 -7.62 7.85
N TYR A 17 21.23 -7.69 6.61
CA TYR A 17 22.27 -8.61 6.17
C TYR A 17 23.25 -7.86 5.26
N GLY A 18 24.55 -8.07 5.48
CA GLY A 18 25.61 -7.44 4.72
C GLY A 18 26.77 -7.01 5.62
N GLY A 19 28.01 -7.28 5.18
CA GLY A 19 29.22 -6.75 5.83
C GLY A 19 29.47 -5.29 5.46
N ALA A 20 30.66 -4.79 5.79
CA ALA A 20 31.10 -3.40 5.55
C ALA A 20 30.73 -2.88 4.14
N ALA A 21 30.98 -3.67 3.10
CA ALA A 21 30.66 -3.29 1.71
C ALA A 21 29.17 -2.96 1.45
N THR A 22 28.23 -3.53 2.21
CA THR A 22 26.81 -3.19 2.07
C THR A 22 26.47 -1.89 2.79
N GLN A 23 27.10 -1.65 3.95
CA GLN A 23 26.99 -0.39 4.67
C GLN A 23 27.58 0.76 3.84
N ASP A 24 28.75 0.55 3.23
CA ASP A 24 29.42 1.54 2.38
C ASP A 24 28.55 1.90 1.17
N ARG A 25 27.97 0.91 0.49
CA ARG A 25 27.05 1.16 -0.63
C ARG A 25 25.81 1.93 -0.22
N PHE A 26 25.23 1.60 0.94
CA PHE A 26 24.08 2.32 1.47
C PHE A 26 24.43 3.78 1.78
N ALA A 27 25.55 4.01 2.48
CA ALA A 27 26.04 5.34 2.79
C ALA A 27 26.31 6.17 1.53
N ALA A 28 27.01 5.58 0.54
CA ALA A 28 27.28 6.24 -0.74
C ALA A 28 26.00 6.60 -1.51
N THR A 29 25.01 5.70 -1.54
CA THR A 29 23.72 5.94 -2.18
C THR A 29 22.96 7.07 -1.50
N LEU A 30 22.95 7.09 -0.15
CA LEU A 30 22.29 8.12 0.63
C LEU A 30 22.96 9.49 0.43
N MET A 31 24.29 9.54 0.42
CA MET A 31 25.05 10.77 0.15
C MET A 31 24.72 11.33 -1.23
N ALA A 32 24.76 10.49 -2.27
CA ALA A 32 24.38 10.92 -3.62
C ALA A 32 22.95 11.46 -3.68
N ALA A 33 21.99 10.81 -2.99
CA ALA A 33 20.62 11.28 -2.94
C ALA A 33 20.44 12.62 -2.20
N ILE A 34 21.29 12.92 -1.21
CA ILE A 34 21.32 14.22 -0.54
C ILE A 34 21.92 15.29 -1.47
N GLU A 35 23.04 14.97 -2.13
CA GLU A 35 23.72 15.86 -3.08
C GLU A 35 22.81 16.23 -4.28
N ASP A 36 22.06 15.26 -4.78
CA ASP A 36 21.06 15.46 -5.86
C ASP A 36 19.79 16.19 -5.37
N GLY A 37 19.71 16.54 -4.08
CA GLY A 37 18.55 17.22 -3.48
C GLY A 37 17.28 16.35 -3.41
N ILE A 38 17.41 15.03 -3.59
CA ILE A 38 16.29 14.07 -3.50
C ILE A 38 15.92 13.84 -2.02
N VAL A 39 16.92 13.83 -1.14
CA VAL A 39 16.77 13.68 0.31
C VAL A 39 17.14 15.00 0.97
N ALA A 40 16.19 15.60 1.69
CA ALA A 40 16.40 16.88 2.39
C ALA A 40 17.22 16.74 3.68
N ASP A 41 17.05 15.63 4.39
CA ASP A 41 17.76 15.32 5.63
C ASP A 41 17.77 13.79 5.86
N ALA A 42 18.76 13.30 6.61
CA ALA A 42 18.90 11.89 6.91
C ALA A 42 19.48 11.63 8.31
N VAL A 43 18.92 10.63 8.98
CA VAL A 43 19.44 10.12 10.27
C VAL A 43 19.80 8.65 10.09
N ILE A 44 21.05 8.30 10.44
CA ILE A 44 21.53 6.92 10.48
C ILE A 44 21.62 6.49 11.94
N ALA A 45 20.99 5.36 12.28
CA ALA A 45 21.11 4.78 13.62
C ALA A 45 22.54 4.25 13.85
N GLY A 46 23.21 4.75 14.89
CA GLY A 46 24.51 4.28 15.36
C GLY A 46 24.41 3.16 16.41
N SER A 47 23.21 2.85 16.89
CA SER A 47 22.98 1.80 17.89
C SER A 47 21.70 1.00 17.64
N GLY A 48 21.61 -0.22 18.20
CA GLY A 48 20.40 -1.04 18.11
C GLY A 48 19.17 -0.37 18.77
N ARG A 49 19.40 0.47 19.78
CA ARG A 49 18.34 1.28 20.43
C ARG A 49 17.79 2.34 19.47
N GLU A 50 18.67 3.06 18.77
CA GLU A 50 18.26 4.04 17.75
C GLU A 50 17.55 3.37 16.57
N ALA A 51 18.07 2.24 16.09
CA ALA A 51 17.43 1.47 15.02
C ALA A 51 16.01 1.02 15.42
N THR A 52 15.85 0.60 16.68
CA THR A 52 14.53 0.26 17.24
C THR A 52 13.62 1.49 17.28
N ALA A 53 14.11 2.65 17.71
CA ALA A 53 13.33 3.88 17.77
C ALA A 53 12.83 4.32 16.37
N LEU A 54 13.69 4.29 15.34
CA LEU A 54 13.29 4.57 13.96
C LEU A 54 12.24 3.57 13.46
N TRP A 55 12.36 2.30 13.82
CA TRP A 55 11.37 1.29 13.46
C TRP A 55 10.03 1.49 14.18
N GLN A 56 10.05 1.92 15.44
CA GLN A 56 8.83 2.26 16.17
C GLN A 56 8.08 3.43 15.51
N LEU A 57 8.80 4.43 15.02
CA LEU A 57 8.18 5.53 14.26
C LEU A 57 7.40 5.02 13.04
N ARG A 58 8.01 4.13 12.23
CA ARG A 58 7.32 3.51 11.08
C ARG A 58 6.11 2.67 11.48
N LYS A 59 6.18 1.94 12.60
CA LYS A 59 5.05 1.13 13.09
C LYS A 59 3.92 2.00 13.62
N ALA A 60 4.24 3.12 14.26
CA ALA A 60 3.28 4.07 14.80
C ALA A 60 2.47 4.79 13.72
N CYS A 61 2.88 4.78 12.44
CA CYS A 61 2.13 5.41 11.34
C CYS A 61 0.67 4.94 11.26
N THR A 62 0.44 3.63 11.37
CA THR A 62 -0.92 3.06 11.33
C THR A 62 -1.77 3.60 12.48
N GLU A 63 -1.25 3.50 13.70
CA GLU A 63 -1.92 3.98 14.92
C GLU A 63 -2.22 5.47 14.85
N TRP A 64 -1.24 6.27 14.42
CA TRP A 64 -1.39 7.71 14.24
C TRP A 64 -2.47 8.06 13.22
N CYS A 65 -2.53 7.36 12.09
CA CYS A 65 -3.58 7.57 11.08
C CYS A 65 -4.96 7.29 11.68
N PHE A 66 -5.15 6.12 12.30
CA PHE A 66 -6.45 5.77 12.90
C PHE A 66 -6.86 6.71 14.05
N ALA A 67 -5.90 7.34 14.73
CA ALA A 67 -6.19 8.38 15.71
C ALA A 67 -6.77 9.68 15.10
N GLN A 68 -6.62 9.91 13.79
CA GLN A 68 -7.19 11.08 13.09
C GLN A 68 -8.71 10.97 12.83
N GLY A 69 -9.32 9.82 13.12
CA GLY A 69 -10.76 9.59 12.99
C GLY A 69 -11.11 8.52 11.96
N ARG A 70 -12.31 8.63 11.37
CA ARG A 70 -12.81 7.61 10.42
C ARG A 70 -12.06 7.69 9.09
N LEU A 71 -11.43 6.58 8.72
CA LEU A 71 -10.66 6.43 7.48
C LEU A 71 -11.29 5.39 6.56
N VAL A 72 -11.06 5.57 5.27
CA VAL A 72 -11.38 4.62 4.20
C VAL A 72 -10.06 3.95 3.79
N PRO A 73 -9.81 2.71 4.23
CA PRO A 73 -8.54 2.06 4.00
C PRO A 73 -8.48 1.40 2.62
N HIS A 74 -7.39 1.66 1.91
CA HIS A 74 -7.01 0.92 0.71
C HIS A 74 -5.66 0.29 0.99
N ASP A 75 -5.63 -1.03 1.01
CA ASP A 75 -4.39 -1.78 1.02
C ASP A 75 -4.21 -2.36 -0.37
N ILE A 76 -3.19 -1.90 -1.10
CA ILE A 76 -3.05 -2.13 -2.54
C ILE A 76 -1.64 -2.59 -2.86
N SER A 77 -1.46 -3.23 -4.01
CA SER A 77 -0.13 -3.47 -4.57
C SER A 77 -0.07 -3.11 -6.04
N LEU A 78 1.04 -2.51 -6.45
CA LEU A 78 1.33 -2.07 -7.81
C LEU A 78 2.80 -2.33 -8.10
N PRO A 79 3.21 -2.50 -9.36
CA PRO A 79 4.64 -2.48 -9.71
C PRO A 79 5.32 -1.21 -9.14
N PRO A 80 6.51 -1.30 -8.49
CA PRO A 80 7.12 -0.16 -7.80
C PRO A 80 7.29 1.11 -8.67
N MET A 81 7.54 0.94 -9.97
CA MET A 81 7.64 2.04 -10.93
C MET A 81 6.32 2.82 -11.13
N HIS A 82 5.18 2.22 -10.81
CA HIS A 82 3.85 2.83 -10.96
C HIS A 82 3.45 3.65 -9.73
N LEU A 83 4.10 3.47 -8.57
CA LEU A 83 3.69 4.13 -7.32
C LEU A 83 3.67 5.66 -7.39
N PRO A 84 4.65 6.35 -8.01
CA PRO A 84 4.60 7.81 -8.09
C PRO A 84 3.40 8.32 -8.90
N ALA A 85 3.13 7.68 -10.05
CA ALA A 85 1.99 8.01 -10.90
C ALA A 85 0.66 7.71 -10.18
N PHE A 86 0.59 6.60 -9.45
CA PHE A 86 -0.57 6.27 -8.64
C PHE A 86 -0.83 7.34 -7.58
N CYS A 87 0.17 7.73 -6.78
CA CYS A 87 0.01 8.75 -5.75
C CYS A 87 -0.52 10.08 -6.31
N ALA A 88 0.04 10.54 -7.44
CA ALA A 88 -0.41 11.78 -8.09
C ALA A 88 -1.86 11.68 -8.61
N ARG A 89 -2.20 10.60 -9.31
CA ARG A 89 -3.55 10.39 -9.86
C ARG A 89 -4.59 10.18 -8.76
N ALA A 90 -4.27 9.37 -7.76
CA ALA A 90 -5.15 9.12 -6.62
C ALA A 90 -5.45 10.41 -5.85
N ALA A 91 -4.44 11.28 -5.62
CA ALA A 91 -4.65 12.58 -4.99
C ALA A 91 -5.63 13.45 -5.79
N GLY A 92 -5.48 13.51 -7.12
CA GLY A 92 -6.40 14.25 -7.99
C GLY A 92 -7.83 13.69 -7.97
N ILE A 93 -7.98 12.36 -8.05
CA ILE A 93 -9.29 11.68 -7.99
C ILE A 93 -9.98 11.94 -6.65
N VAL A 94 -9.25 11.78 -5.54
CA VAL A 94 -9.78 12.01 -4.19
C VAL A 94 -10.23 13.46 -4.03
N ALA A 95 -9.40 14.43 -4.42
CA ALA A 95 -9.73 15.84 -4.33
C ALA A 95 -10.92 16.25 -5.22
N ALA A 96 -11.11 15.58 -6.37
CA ALA A 96 -12.26 15.82 -7.25
C ALA A 96 -13.58 15.28 -6.66
N ILE A 97 -13.53 14.19 -5.90
CA ILE A 97 -14.70 13.62 -5.22
C ILE A 97 -15.04 14.41 -3.95
N ASP A 98 -14.02 14.71 -3.14
CA ASP A 98 -14.16 15.43 -1.88
C ASP A 98 -12.95 16.37 -1.71
N PRO A 99 -13.10 17.68 -2.00
CA PRO A 99 -12.04 18.66 -1.82
C PRO A 99 -11.54 18.81 -0.37
N GLY A 100 -12.34 18.37 0.61
CA GLY A 100 -11.97 18.36 2.02
C GLY A 100 -11.28 17.07 2.48
N ALA A 101 -11.11 16.09 1.58
CA ALA A 101 -10.50 14.81 1.93
C ALA A 101 -9.01 14.94 2.27
N ARG A 102 -8.55 14.08 3.17
CA ARG A 102 -7.13 13.97 3.54
C ARG A 102 -6.63 12.56 3.32
N SER A 103 -5.56 12.41 2.55
CA SER A 103 -4.95 11.12 2.26
C SER A 103 -3.66 10.93 3.05
N HIS A 104 -3.52 9.77 3.66
CA HIS A 104 -2.31 9.32 4.34
C HIS A 104 -1.78 8.08 3.63
N ILE A 105 -0.60 8.19 3.01
CA ILE A 105 0.00 7.10 2.24
C ILE A 105 1.30 6.67 2.90
N TYR A 106 1.42 5.38 3.19
CA TYR A 106 2.64 4.73 3.68
C TYR A 106 2.63 3.27 3.24
N GLY A 107 3.75 2.58 3.30
CA GLY A 107 3.78 1.17 2.89
C GLY A 107 5.18 0.61 2.75
N HIS A 108 5.31 -0.36 1.86
CA HIS A 108 6.53 -1.08 1.53
C HIS A 108 6.92 -0.72 0.09
N LEU A 109 7.73 0.32 -0.06
CA LEU A 109 8.09 0.85 -1.38
C LEU A 109 8.79 -0.20 -2.26
N GLY A 110 9.59 -1.09 -1.65
CA GLY A 110 10.41 -2.05 -2.37
C GLY A 110 9.64 -3.18 -3.04
N ASP A 111 8.47 -3.56 -2.52
CA ASP A 111 7.64 -4.64 -3.09
C ASP A 111 6.36 -4.12 -3.77
N GLY A 112 6.12 -2.81 -3.72
CA GLY A 112 4.99 -2.20 -4.39
C GLY A 112 3.71 -2.09 -3.55
N ASN A 113 3.75 -2.45 -2.27
CA ASN A 113 2.58 -2.34 -1.39
C ASN A 113 2.44 -0.94 -0.79
N LEU A 114 1.22 -0.39 -0.89
CA LEU A 114 0.83 0.87 -0.26
C LEU A 114 -0.45 0.71 0.55
N HIS A 115 -0.45 1.29 1.75
CA HIS A 115 -1.64 1.65 2.49
C HIS A 115 -1.99 3.11 2.16
N ASN A 116 -3.11 3.31 1.47
CA ASN A 116 -3.70 4.61 1.18
C ASN A 116 -4.96 4.79 2.03
N LEU A 117 -4.83 5.54 3.12
CA LEU A 117 -5.91 5.80 4.06
C LEU A 117 -6.51 7.18 3.80
N VAL A 118 -7.77 7.23 3.39
CA VAL A 118 -8.44 8.48 3.03
C VAL A 118 -9.48 8.86 4.08
N GLN A 119 -9.35 10.03 4.68
CA GLN A 119 -10.38 10.65 5.49
C GLN A 119 -11.33 11.42 4.59
N THR A 120 -12.60 11.02 4.55
CA THR A 120 -13.62 11.62 3.68
C THR A 120 -15.03 11.26 4.17
N ALA A 121 -16.02 12.10 3.84
CA ALA A 121 -17.42 11.74 3.97
C ALA A 121 -17.87 10.77 2.86
N GLU A 122 -17.25 10.88 1.68
CA GLU A 122 -17.61 10.20 0.41
C GLU A 122 -16.92 8.85 0.24
N GLY A 123 -16.85 8.07 1.32
CA GLY A 123 -15.98 6.89 1.37
C GLY A 123 -16.30 5.80 0.34
N ALA A 124 -17.58 5.64 -0.05
CA ALA A 124 -17.96 4.68 -1.08
C ALA A 124 -17.46 5.10 -2.47
N ALA A 125 -17.64 6.38 -2.84
CA ALA A 125 -17.20 6.92 -4.12
C ALA A 125 -15.67 6.93 -4.23
N VAL A 126 -14.98 7.36 -3.17
CA VAL A 126 -13.51 7.30 -3.08
C VAL A 126 -13.02 5.86 -3.24
N SER A 127 -13.64 4.91 -2.54
CA SER A 127 -13.18 3.52 -2.61
C SER A 127 -13.38 2.89 -3.98
N GLU A 128 -14.49 3.18 -4.64
CA GLU A 128 -14.71 2.72 -6.01
C GLU A 128 -13.64 3.30 -6.96
N ALA A 129 -13.41 4.61 -6.91
CA ALA A 129 -12.51 5.28 -7.83
C ALA A 129 -11.03 4.89 -7.61
N VAL A 130 -10.59 4.77 -6.36
CA VAL A 130 -9.22 4.34 -6.04
C VAL A 130 -9.00 2.89 -6.47
N ASN A 131 -9.94 1.98 -6.19
CA ASN A 131 -9.81 0.58 -6.61
C ASN A 131 -9.82 0.44 -8.13
N ALA A 132 -10.67 1.21 -8.83
CA ALA A 132 -10.69 1.24 -10.29
C ALA A 132 -9.34 1.71 -10.87
N LEU A 133 -8.73 2.76 -10.29
CA LEU A 133 -7.39 3.21 -10.67
C LEU A 133 -6.34 2.10 -10.47
N VAL A 134 -6.39 1.38 -9.36
CA VAL A 134 -5.44 0.28 -9.09
C VAL A 134 -5.55 -0.81 -10.15
N VAL A 135 -6.78 -1.21 -10.49
CA VAL A 135 -7.03 -2.19 -11.55
C VAL A 135 -6.52 -1.68 -12.91
N GLU A 136 -6.83 -0.44 -13.26
CA GLU A 136 -6.38 0.19 -14.51
C GLU A 136 -4.85 0.17 -14.63
N MET A 137 -4.15 0.36 -13.51
CA MET A 137 -2.68 0.37 -13.43
C MET A 137 -2.06 -1.03 -13.29
N GLY A 138 -2.85 -2.09 -13.45
CA GLY A 138 -2.41 -3.49 -13.39
C GLY A 138 -2.04 -3.96 -11.99
N GLY A 139 -2.61 -3.34 -10.95
CA GLY A 139 -2.38 -3.67 -9.55
C GLY A 139 -3.43 -4.59 -8.93
N SER A 140 -3.23 -4.89 -7.65
CA SER A 140 -4.21 -5.59 -6.82
C SER A 140 -4.85 -4.63 -5.82
N VAL A 141 -6.18 -4.71 -5.69
CA VAL A 141 -6.97 -3.97 -4.69
C VAL A 141 -6.80 -4.51 -3.26
N THR A 142 -5.95 -5.52 -3.08
CA THR A 142 -5.57 -6.10 -1.79
C THR A 142 -4.16 -6.67 -1.84
N ALA A 143 -3.29 -6.29 -0.91
CA ALA A 143 -1.96 -6.86 -0.80
C ALA A 143 -1.89 -7.90 0.33
N GLU A 144 -2.42 -7.58 1.51
CA GLU A 144 -2.32 -8.42 2.71
C GLU A 144 -3.65 -9.04 3.19
N PRO A 145 -4.75 -8.29 3.41
CA PRO A 145 -5.93 -8.79 4.10
C PRO A 145 -6.80 -9.71 3.23
N GLY A 146 -6.44 -9.86 1.95
CA GLY A 146 -7.17 -10.63 0.96
C GLY A 146 -8.47 -9.98 0.49
N MET A 147 -9.17 -10.67 -0.41
CA MET A 147 -10.35 -10.12 -1.09
C MET A 147 -11.53 -9.90 -0.15
N GLY A 148 -11.92 -10.94 0.60
CA GLY A 148 -13.14 -10.90 1.41
C GLY A 148 -14.39 -10.48 0.63
N ARG A 149 -15.52 -10.31 1.35
CA ARG A 149 -16.80 -9.95 0.70
C ARG A 149 -16.74 -8.56 0.06
N GLY A 150 -16.05 -7.63 0.72
CA GLY A 150 -15.97 -6.23 0.29
C GLY A 150 -15.27 -6.06 -1.06
N LYS A 151 -14.26 -6.90 -1.36
CA LYS A 151 -13.47 -6.79 -2.60
C LYS A 151 -13.72 -7.90 -3.61
N ALA A 152 -14.53 -8.93 -3.28
CA ALA A 152 -14.82 -10.05 -4.18
C ALA A 152 -15.26 -9.61 -5.60
N ARG A 153 -15.99 -8.50 -5.75
CA ARG A 153 -16.41 -7.98 -7.07
C ARG A 153 -15.25 -7.62 -8.00
N TRP A 154 -14.08 -7.30 -7.43
CA TRP A 154 -12.88 -6.92 -8.18
C TRP A 154 -12.09 -8.14 -8.66
N LEU A 155 -12.39 -9.35 -8.18
CA LEU A 155 -11.61 -10.55 -8.50
C LEU A 155 -11.46 -10.80 -10.01
N PRO A 156 -12.52 -10.68 -10.84
CA PRO A 156 -12.40 -10.87 -12.28
C PRO A 156 -11.54 -9.81 -12.98
N LEU A 157 -11.24 -8.70 -12.30
CA LEU A 157 -10.45 -7.59 -12.84
C LEU A 157 -8.97 -7.67 -12.44
N VAL A 158 -8.64 -8.43 -11.39
CA VAL A 158 -7.26 -8.56 -10.87
C VAL A 158 -6.69 -9.97 -10.99
N ALA A 159 -7.50 -10.95 -11.38
CA ALA A 159 -7.10 -12.34 -11.58
C ALA A 159 -7.63 -12.87 -12.91
N ASP A 160 -6.86 -13.75 -13.54
CA ASP A 160 -7.21 -14.35 -14.81
C ASP A 160 -8.30 -15.44 -14.65
N ALA A 161 -9.05 -15.69 -15.72
CA ALA A 161 -10.12 -16.68 -15.70
C ALA A 161 -9.63 -18.11 -15.34
N PRO A 162 -8.46 -18.60 -15.82
CA PRO A 162 -7.91 -19.87 -15.39
C PRO A 162 -7.60 -19.94 -13.88
N GLY A 163 -7.00 -18.89 -13.31
CA GLY A 163 -6.74 -18.80 -11.87
C GLY A 163 -8.03 -18.83 -11.06
N ILE A 164 -9.05 -18.10 -11.50
CA ILE A 164 -10.39 -18.12 -10.87
C ILE A 164 -11.03 -19.50 -10.94
N ALA A 165 -10.94 -20.19 -12.09
CA ALA A 165 -11.44 -21.55 -12.24
C ALA A 165 -10.70 -22.54 -11.32
N ALA A 166 -9.38 -22.38 -11.15
CA ALA A 166 -8.60 -23.20 -10.23
C ALA A 166 -9.03 -22.98 -8.77
N MET A 167 -9.23 -21.73 -8.34
CA MET A 167 -9.75 -21.41 -7.02
C MET A 167 -11.12 -22.06 -6.76
N ALA A 168 -12.02 -22.03 -7.74
CA ALA A 168 -13.34 -22.66 -7.64
C ALA A 168 -13.24 -24.19 -7.49
N ARG A 169 -12.37 -24.85 -8.25
CA ARG A 169 -12.13 -26.30 -8.13
C ARG A 169 -11.59 -26.69 -6.76
N LEU A 170 -10.62 -25.93 -6.24
CA LEU A 170 -10.09 -26.15 -4.89
C LEU A 170 -11.19 -25.95 -3.83
N LYS A 171 -12.01 -24.90 -3.95
CA LYS A 171 -13.13 -24.66 -3.03
C LYS A 171 -14.12 -25.82 -3.02
N ALA A 172 -14.49 -26.35 -4.18
CA ALA A 172 -15.41 -27.47 -4.31
C ALA A 172 -14.83 -28.78 -3.72
N ALA A 173 -13.53 -29.01 -3.90
CA ALA A 173 -12.86 -30.22 -3.38
C ALA A 173 -12.83 -30.24 -1.84
N PHE A 174 -12.59 -29.10 -1.19
CA PHE A 174 -12.46 -29.02 0.28
C PHE A 174 -13.75 -28.62 1.01
N ASP A 175 -14.71 -27.98 0.33
CA ASP A 175 -16.00 -27.57 0.90
C ASP A 175 -17.16 -27.87 -0.07
N PRO A 176 -17.43 -29.16 -0.35
CA PRO A 176 -18.47 -29.57 -1.30
C PRO A 176 -19.88 -29.16 -0.87
N ARG A 177 -20.09 -28.89 0.43
CA ARG A 177 -21.37 -28.41 0.98
C ARG A 177 -21.48 -26.88 1.05
N GLY A 178 -20.42 -26.15 0.70
CA GLY A 178 -20.39 -24.69 0.69
C GLY A 178 -20.59 -24.04 2.06
N ILE A 179 -20.29 -24.73 3.17
CA ILE A 179 -20.55 -24.25 4.54
C ILE A 179 -19.44 -23.34 5.08
N LEU A 180 -18.24 -23.41 4.50
CA LEU A 180 -17.08 -22.66 4.97
C LEU A 180 -17.04 -21.26 4.32
N ASN A 181 -17.58 -20.26 5.03
CA ASN A 181 -17.58 -18.85 4.60
C ASN A 181 -18.14 -18.63 3.18
N PRO A 182 -19.44 -18.92 2.96
CA PRO A 182 -20.05 -18.78 1.65
C PRO A 182 -19.95 -17.36 1.10
N ARG A 183 -19.71 -17.27 -0.21
CA ARG A 183 -19.63 -16.03 -1.01
C ARG A 183 -18.58 -15.03 -0.53
N ARG A 184 -17.55 -15.50 0.19
CA ARG A 184 -16.55 -14.61 0.77
C ARG A 184 -15.47 -14.17 -0.21
N VAL A 185 -15.13 -14.96 -1.23
CA VAL A 185 -14.08 -14.63 -2.20
C VAL A 185 -14.57 -14.90 -3.62
N LEU A 186 -15.04 -16.12 -3.85
CA LEU A 186 -15.72 -16.50 -5.07
C LEU A 186 -17.20 -16.14 -4.97
N GLY A 187 -17.78 -15.68 -6.07
CA GLY A 187 -19.22 -15.45 -6.19
C GLY A 187 -20.04 -16.74 -5.98
N ALA A 188 -21.37 -16.62 -5.97
CA ALA A 188 -22.20 -17.81 -6.13
C ALA A 188 -21.98 -18.35 -7.55
N GLY A 189 -21.66 -19.64 -7.67
CA GLY A 189 -21.67 -20.36 -8.94
C GLY A 189 -23.07 -20.62 -9.44
#